data_AF-A0A0Q9PSB4-F1
#
_entry.id   AF-A0A0Q9PSB4-F1
#
_cell.length_a   1.000
_cell.length_b   1.000
_cell.length_c   1.000
_cell.angle_alpha   90.00
_cell.angle_beta   90.00
_cell.angle_gamma   90.00
#
_symmetry.space_group_name_H-M   'P 1'
#
loop_
_entity.id
_entity.type
_entity.pdbx_description
1 polymer ?
#
loop_
_entity_poly.entity_id
_entity_poly.type
_entity_poly.pdbx_seq_one_letter_code
_entity_poly.pdbx_strand_id
1 'polypeptide(L)'
;MTAAATAARVGDGLDSRWAALGLVVAGGLVEGTALGLAQSSVLAARLPGLRRRAYVVATVLIAGVGWAAASAPGVLSTDDGGDEPARALMVLGGAAIGLVMGPVLGGAQALALRGAAAAPRRWVLANTLAWPPVMVVIFAGATAPDASWSTLLVALTGAVTGVVAGTVLGVLTAAWLPQPVQRQPAQPPAQ
;
A
#
# COMPACT_ATOMS: atom_id res chain seq x y z
N MET A 1 7.77 -3.84 0.75
CA MET A 1 8.84 -2.93 1.18
C MET A 1 10.21 -3.37 0.66
N THR A 2 10.45 -4.66 0.40
CA THR A 2 11.72 -5.16 -0.16
C THR A 2 12.10 -4.56 -1.51
N ALA A 3 11.18 -4.54 -2.48
CA ALA A 3 11.49 -4.18 -3.85
C ALA A 3 11.78 -2.68 -3.94
N ALA A 4 10.95 -1.85 -3.29
CA ALA A 4 11.16 -0.40 -3.25
C ALA A 4 12.42 -0.02 -2.44
N ALA A 5 12.70 -0.69 -1.31
CA ALA A 5 13.92 -0.43 -0.53
C ALA A 5 15.19 -0.82 -1.28
N THR A 6 15.17 -1.95 -1.99
CA THR A 6 16.31 -2.38 -2.83
C THR A 6 16.49 -1.42 -4.00
N ALA A 7 15.39 -1.03 -4.64
CA ALA A 7 15.36 -0.05 -5.72
C ALA A 7 15.93 1.31 -5.29
N ALA A 8 15.56 1.80 -4.11
CA ALA A 8 16.12 3.03 -3.55
C ALA A 8 17.64 2.93 -3.39
N ARG A 9 18.12 1.84 -2.76
CA ARG A 9 19.55 1.63 -2.52
C ARG A 9 20.38 1.50 -3.80
N VAL A 10 19.83 0.87 -4.83
CA VAL A 10 20.45 0.80 -6.16
C VAL A 10 20.38 2.16 -6.87
N GLY A 11 19.28 2.90 -6.67
CA GLY A 11 19.06 4.24 -7.20
C GLY A 11 20.09 5.27 -6.73
N ASP A 12 20.61 5.13 -5.50
CA ASP A 12 21.69 5.99 -4.97
C ASP A 12 22.96 5.98 -5.84
N GLY A 13 23.17 4.93 -6.63
CA GLY A 13 24.30 4.80 -7.55
C GLY A 13 24.05 5.35 -8.96
N LEU A 14 22.88 5.94 -9.22
CA LEU A 14 22.53 6.46 -10.54
C LEU A 14 22.79 7.97 -10.60
N ASP A 15 23.41 8.43 -11.70
CA ASP A 15 23.65 9.86 -11.95
C ASP A 15 22.35 10.67 -12.16
N SER A 16 21.25 9.99 -12.48
CA SER A 16 19.95 10.63 -12.74
C SER A 16 18.95 10.38 -11.60
N ARG A 17 18.64 11.45 -10.86
CA ARG A 17 17.58 11.47 -9.83
C ARG A 17 16.20 11.01 -10.35
N TRP A 18 15.90 11.24 -11.61
CA TRP A 18 14.65 10.79 -12.24
C TRP A 18 14.67 9.28 -12.55
N ALA A 19 15.83 8.73 -12.89
CA ALA A 19 16.00 7.29 -13.06
C ALA A 19 15.90 6.57 -11.70
N ALA A 20 16.50 7.14 -10.64
CA ALA A 20 16.36 6.64 -9.28
C ALA A 20 14.88 6.65 -8.82
N LEU A 21 14.16 7.74 -9.05
CA LEU A 21 12.72 7.82 -8.79
C LEU A 21 11.94 6.74 -9.55
N GLY A 22 12.20 6.59 -10.85
CA GLY A 22 11.56 5.57 -11.68
C GLY A 22 11.78 4.16 -11.14
N LEU A 23 13.00 3.87 -10.64
CA LEU A 23 13.34 2.59 -10.06
C LEU A 23 12.58 2.34 -8.75
N VAL A 24 12.50 3.33 -7.86
CA VAL A 24 11.72 3.24 -6.60
C VAL A 24 10.23 3.03 -6.89
N VAL A 25 9.66 3.78 -7.83
CA VAL A 25 8.26 3.62 -8.25
C VAL A 25 8.03 2.22 -8.83
N ALA A 26 8.94 1.70 -9.65
CA ALA A 26 8.85 0.34 -10.17
C ALA A 26 8.85 -0.70 -9.04
N GLY A 27 9.73 -0.54 -8.04
CA GLY A 27 9.71 -1.36 -6.82
C GLY A 27 8.37 -1.27 -6.09
N GLY A 28 7.81 -0.06 -5.99
CA GLY A 28 6.49 0.19 -5.42
C GLY A 28 5.33 -0.49 -6.16
N LEU A 29 5.39 -0.54 -7.50
CA LEU A 29 4.41 -1.25 -8.33
C LEU A 29 4.45 -2.76 -8.12
N VAL A 30 5.64 -3.35 -7.95
CA VAL A 30 5.81 -4.77 -7.61
C VAL A 30 5.11 -5.08 -6.28
N GLU A 31 5.28 -4.21 -5.29
CA GLU A 31 4.66 -4.36 -3.98
C GLU A 31 3.16 -4.13 -3.99
N GLY A 32 2.69 -3.13 -4.73
CA GLY A 32 1.26 -2.92 -4.97
C GLY A 32 0.61 -4.10 -5.67
N THR A 33 1.34 -4.78 -6.56
CA THR A 33 0.86 -6.00 -7.23
C THR A 33 0.75 -7.15 -6.25
N ALA A 34 1.79 -7.39 -5.44
CA ALA A 34 1.77 -8.42 -4.41
C ALA A 34 0.62 -8.20 -3.40
N LEU A 35 0.45 -6.97 -2.93
CA LEU A 35 -0.63 -6.59 -2.03
C LEU A 35 -2.01 -6.80 -2.67
N GLY A 36 -2.21 -6.29 -3.89
CA GLY A 36 -3.47 -6.42 -4.61
C GLY A 36 -3.86 -7.88 -4.87
N LEU A 37 -2.89 -8.72 -5.24
CA LEU A 37 -3.08 -10.16 -5.42
C LEU A 37 -3.44 -10.84 -4.09
N ALA A 38 -2.70 -10.57 -3.01
CA ALA A 38 -2.96 -11.14 -1.70
C ALA A 38 -4.34 -10.75 -1.14
N GLN A 39 -4.73 -9.47 -1.24
CA GLN A 39 -6.06 -9.04 -0.80
C GLN A 39 -7.17 -9.62 -1.68
N SER A 40 -7.01 -9.58 -3.00
CA SER A 40 -8.02 -10.09 -3.93
C SER A 40 -8.20 -11.62 -3.87
N SER A 41 -7.17 -12.35 -3.40
CA SER A 41 -7.26 -13.79 -3.20
C SER A 41 -8.23 -14.13 -2.07
N VAL A 42 -8.04 -13.47 -0.91
CA VAL A 42 -8.89 -13.57 0.28
C VAL A 42 -10.32 -13.09 -0.01
N LEU A 43 -10.45 -11.93 -0.66
CA LEU A 43 -11.77 -11.35 -0.96
C LEU A 43 -12.59 -12.21 -1.91
N ALA A 44 -11.98 -12.76 -2.97
CA ALA A 44 -12.71 -13.60 -3.92
C ALA A 44 -13.18 -14.93 -3.34
N ALA A 45 -12.54 -15.43 -2.27
CA ALA A 45 -13.03 -16.60 -1.54
C ALA A 45 -14.38 -16.32 -0.84
N ARG A 46 -14.69 -15.04 -0.59
CA ARG A 46 -15.93 -14.59 0.09
C ARG A 46 -16.92 -13.89 -0.85
N LEU A 47 -16.44 -13.34 -1.97
CA LEU A 47 -17.18 -12.50 -2.89
C LEU A 47 -17.11 -13.08 -4.31
N PRO A 48 -17.99 -14.03 -4.69
CA PRO A 48 -17.96 -14.70 -6.00
C PRO A 48 -18.06 -13.74 -7.19
N GLY A 49 -18.69 -12.58 -7.01
CA GLY A 49 -18.82 -11.54 -8.02
C GLY A 49 -17.64 -10.57 -8.11
N LEU A 50 -16.56 -10.78 -7.35
CA LEU A 50 -15.44 -9.84 -7.30
C LEU A 50 -14.73 -9.72 -8.66
N ARG A 51 -14.60 -8.49 -9.16
CA ARG A 51 -13.76 -8.16 -10.31
C ARG A 51 -12.28 -8.11 -9.91
N ARG A 52 -11.67 -9.29 -9.70
CA ARG A 52 -10.28 -9.44 -9.23
C ARG A 52 -9.28 -8.57 -9.99
N ARG A 53 -9.31 -8.60 -11.32
CA ARG A 53 -8.40 -7.79 -12.16
C ARG A 53 -8.53 -6.29 -11.88
N ALA A 54 -9.76 -5.78 -11.80
CA ALA A 54 -10.01 -4.37 -11.51
C ALA A 54 -9.52 -3.99 -10.10
N TYR A 55 -9.70 -4.88 -9.12
CA TYR A 55 -9.21 -4.68 -7.76
C TYR A 55 -7.67 -4.58 -7.71
N VAL A 56 -6.98 -5.52 -8.37
CA VAL A 56 -5.52 -5.54 -8.44
C VAL A 56 -5.00 -4.29 -9.16
N VAL A 57 -5.54 -3.98 -10.34
CA VAL A 57 -5.14 -2.78 -11.10
C VAL A 57 -5.34 -1.50 -10.30
N ALA A 58 -6.49 -1.33 -9.64
CA ALA A 58 -6.73 -0.18 -8.78
C ALA A 58 -5.69 -0.08 -7.66
N THR A 59 -5.33 -1.22 -7.04
CA THR A 59 -4.32 -1.26 -5.97
C THR A 59 -2.94 -0.88 -6.49
N VAL A 60 -2.53 -1.43 -7.63
CA VAL A 60 -1.24 -1.15 -8.27
C VAL A 60 -1.10 0.32 -8.66
N LEU A 61 -2.13 0.90 -9.29
CA LEU A 61 -2.10 2.30 -9.72
C LEU A 61 -1.99 3.25 -8.54
N ILE A 62 -2.80 3.05 -7.49
CA ILE A 62 -2.73 3.91 -6.30
C ILE A 62 -1.42 3.70 -5.53
N ALA A 63 -0.90 2.47 -5.46
CA ALA A 63 0.42 2.22 -4.89
C ALA A 63 1.52 2.96 -5.66
N GLY A 64 1.50 2.91 -6.99
CA GLY A 64 2.46 3.63 -7.83
C GLY A 64 2.41 5.15 -7.60
N VAL A 65 1.21 5.73 -7.53
CA VAL A 65 1.03 7.15 -7.20
C VAL A 65 1.55 7.47 -5.79
N GLY A 66 1.24 6.62 -4.81
CA GLY A 66 1.71 6.79 -3.44
C GLY A 66 3.24 6.77 -3.32
N TRP A 67 3.90 5.82 -3.99
CA TRP A 67 5.36 5.74 -4.04
C TRP A 67 5.98 6.93 -4.76
N ALA A 68 5.42 7.34 -5.92
CA ALA A 68 5.89 8.52 -6.63
C ALA A 68 5.77 9.79 -5.76
N ALA A 69 4.63 9.98 -5.09
CA ALA A 69 4.39 11.14 -4.24
C ALA A 69 5.30 11.15 -2.99
N ALA A 70 5.52 10.00 -2.35
CA ALA A 70 6.39 9.89 -1.19
C ALA A 70 7.86 10.11 -1.52
N SER A 71 8.30 9.69 -2.73
CA SER A 71 9.68 9.82 -3.18
C SER A 71 9.98 11.12 -3.92
N ALA A 72 8.97 11.85 -4.40
CA ALA A 72 9.14 13.10 -5.15
C ALA A 72 9.90 14.20 -4.38
N PRO A 73 9.67 14.46 -3.08
CA PRO A 73 10.41 15.49 -2.35
C PRO A 73 11.93 15.29 -2.42
N GLY A 74 12.42 14.05 -2.29
CA GLY A 74 13.86 13.77 -2.36
C GLY A 74 14.49 14.05 -3.73
N VAL A 75 13.69 14.06 -4.80
CA VAL A 75 14.14 14.36 -6.16
C VAL A 75 14.04 15.86 -6.46
N LEU A 76 13.02 16.52 -5.90
CA LEU A 76 12.72 17.93 -6.13
C LEU A 76 13.57 18.87 -5.25
N SER A 77 13.95 18.42 -4.05
CA SER A 77 14.89 19.14 -3.20
C SER A 77 16.24 19.28 -3.91
N THR A 78 16.71 20.52 -4.03
CA THR A 78 18.04 20.87 -4.57
C THR A 78 19.04 21.21 -3.46
N ASP A 79 18.61 21.08 -2.20
CA ASP A 79 19.36 21.51 -1.03
C ASP A 79 19.88 20.26 -0.31
N ASP A 80 21.15 19.91 -0.58
CA ASP A 80 21.82 18.74 -0.01
C ASP A 80 22.31 18.97 1.43
N GLY A 81 22.11 20.18 1.98
CA GLY A 81 22.70 20.64 3.24
C GLY A 81 21.75 20.78 4.43
N GLY A 82 20.49 20.38 4.31
CA GLY A 82 19.53 20.42 5.42
C GLY A 82 19.74 19.24 6.38
N ASP A 83 19.64 19.51 7.69
CA ASP A 83 19.63 18.43 8.70
C ASP A 83 18.52 17.43 8.39
N GLU A 84 18.86 16.13 8.46
CA GLU A 84 17.89 15.06 8.24
C GLU A 84 16.73 15.21 9.24
N PRO A 85 15.45 15.23 8.78
CA PRO A 85 14.32 15.39 9.67
C PRO A 85 14.34 14.37 10.81
N ALA A 86 13.98 14.80 12.02
CA ALA A 86 13.91 13.87 13.15
C ALA A 86 13.05 12.65 12.79
N ARG A 87 13.54 11.44 13.09
CA ARG A 87 12.83 10.18 12.77
C ARG A 87 11.36 10.17 13.20
N ALA A 88 11.07 10.80 14.35
CA ALA A 88 9.70 10.96 14.84
C ALA A 88 8.80 11.76 13.87
N LEU A 89 9.32 12.83 13.25
CA LEU A 89 8.61 13.60 12.23
C LEU A 89 8.40 12.80 10.95
N MET A 90 9.39 12.01 10.52
CA MET A 90 9.23 11.13 9.36
C MET A 90 8.12 10.09 9.59
N VAL A 91 8.11 9.45 10.77
CA VAL A 91 7.08 8.48 11.16
C VAL A 91 5.71 9.12 11.28
N LEU A 92 5.62 10.31 11.87
CA LEU A 92 4.37 11.08 11.97
C LEU A 92 3.87 11.48 10.57
N GLY A 93 4.77 11.93 9.69
CA GLY A 93 4.48 12.22 8.29
C GLY A 93 3.96 10.99 7.56
N GLY A 94 4.56 9.82 7.80
CA GLY A 94 4.07 8.52 7.32
C GLY A 94 2.63 8.26 7.76
N ALA A 95 2.32 8.42 9.05
CA ALA A 95 0.95 8.25 9.56
C ALA A 95 -0.05 9.20 8.86
N ALA A 96 0.34 10.46 8.64
CA ALA A 96 -0.48 11.44 7.92
C ALA A 96 -0.70 11.02 6.45
N ILE A 97 0.35 10.55 5.76
CA ILE A 97 0.23 9.97 4.41
C ILE A 97 -0.73 8.78 4.43
N GLY A 98 -0.65 7.91 5.43
CA GLY A 98 -1.57 6.78 5.59
C GLY A 98 -3.02 7.21 5.74
N LEU A 99 -3.27 8.30 6.47
CA LEU A 99 -4.61 8.87 6.64
C LEU A 99 -5.18 9.44 5.34
N VAL A 100 -4.32 9.99 4.47
CA VAL A 100 -4.71 10.53 3.15
C VAL A 100 -4.86 9.42 2.11
N MET A 101 -3.87 8.52 2.02
CA MET A 101 -3.83 7.49 0.99
C MET A 101 -4.76 6.32 1.29
N GLY A 102 -5.07 6.05 2.57
CA GLY A 102 -6.03 5.04 2.98
C GLY A 102 -7.41 5.17 2.31
N PRO A 103 -8.11 6.32 2.42
CA PRO A 103 -9.39 6.52 1.74
C PRO A 103 -9.26 6.55 0.21
N VAL A 104 -8.16 7.04 -0.35
CA VAL A 104 -7.91 7.03 -1.81
C VAL A 104 -7.84 5.59 -2.33
N LEU A 105 -7.01 4.75 -1.69
CA LEU A 105 -6.86 3.35 -2.04
C LEU A 105 -8.16 2.58 -1.80
N GLY A 106 -8.74 2.72 -0.60
CA GLY A 106 -9.99 2.06 -0.24
C GLY A 106 -11.15 2.46 -1.17
N GLY A 107 -11.20 3.73 -1.59
CA GLY A 107 -12.16 4.26 -2.55
C GLY A 107 -12.01 3.64 -3.93
N ALA A 108 -10.78 3.57 -4.45
CA ALA A 108 -10.48 2.95 -5.73
C ALA A 108 -10.82 1.44 -5.72
N GLN A 109 -10.46 0.73 -4.65
CA GLN A 109 -10.80 -0.68 -4.45
C GLN A 109 -12.31 -0.90 -4.29
N ALA A 110 -13.01 0.02 -3.62
CA ALA A 110 -14.46 -0.05 -3.44
C ALA A 110 -15.21 -0.02 -4.77
N LEU A 111 -14.67 0.61 -5.81
CA LEU A 111 -15.24 0.56 -7.17
C LEU A 111 -15.22 -0.87 -7.73
N ALA A 112 -14.17 -1.65 -7.47
CA ALA A 112 -14.08 -3.05 -7.88
C ALA A 112 -14.96 -3.98 -7.03
N LEU A 113 -15.34 -3.55 -5.82
CA LEU A 113 -16.26 -4.25 -4.92
C LEU A 113 -17.74 -3.95 -5.22
N ARG A 114 -18.05 -2.93 -6.03
CA ARG A 114 -19.44 -2.58 -6.39
C ARG A 114 -20.12 -3.77 -7.06
N GLY A 115 -21.31 -4.12 -6.60
CA GLY A 115 -22.09 -5.25 -7.08
C GLY A 115 -21.67 -6.62 -6.53
N ALA A 116 -20.47 -6.74 -5.94
CA ALA A 116 -20.01 -7.96 -5.28
C ALA A 116 -20.28 -7.93 -3.76
N ALA A 117 -20.15 -6.75 -3.13
CA ALA A 117 -20.33 -6.56 -1.70
C ALA A 117 -21.53 -5.69 -1.35
N ALA A 118 -22.20 -5.98 -0.23
CA ALA A 118 -23.38 -5.26 0.24
C ALA A 118 -23.08 -3.82 0.68
N ALA A 119 -21.90 -3.57 1.26
CA ALA A 119 -21.50 -2.24 1.74
C ALA A 119 -20.05 -1.88 1.35
N PRO A 120 -19.76 -1.62 0.05
CA PRO A 120 -18.40 -1.32 -0.42
C PRO A 120 -17.78 -0.09 0.27
N ARG A 121 -18.60 0.88 0.71
CA ARG A 121 -18.13 2.07 1.44
C ARG A 121 -17.46 1.74 2.79
N ARG A 122 -17.84 0.64 3.45
CA ARG A 122 -17.17 0.21 4.70
C ARG A 122 -15.71 -0.17 4.45
N TRP A 123 -15.38 -0.61 3.24
CA TRP A 123 -14.00 -0.90 2.84
C TRP A 123 -13.13 0.36 2.79
N VAL A 124 -13.72 1.51 2.44
CA VAL A 124 -13.02 2.81 2.48
C VAL A 124 -12.66 3.18 3.91
N LEU A 125 -13.61 3.03 4.84
CA LEU A 125 -13.35 3.28 6.26
C LEU A 125 -12.30 2.32 6.82
N ALA A 126 -12.38 1.02 6.48
CA ALA A 126 -11.38 0.03 6.88
C ALA A 126 -9.97 0.44 6.45
N ASN A 127 -9.78 0.85 5.19
CA ASN A 127 -8.50 1.34 4.71
C ASN A 127 -8.07 2.64 5.40
N THR A 128 -8.99 3.59 5.59
CA THR A 128 -8.71 4.86 6.26
C THR A 128 -8.16 4.66 7.67
N LEU A 129 -8.71 3.70 8.41
CA LEU A 129 -8.28 3.40 9.78
C LEU A 129 -7.03 2.51 9.83
N ALA A 130 -6.87 1.59 8.88
CA ALA A 130 -5.76 0.65 8.88
C ALA A 130 -4.45 1.22 8.33
N TRP A 131 -4.50 2.14 7.36
CA TRP A 131 -3.29 2.64 6.71
C TRP A 131 -2.38 3.53 7.57
N PRO A 132 -2.86 4.38 8.50
CA PRO A 132 -1.97 5.13 9.39
C PRO A 132 -1.00 4.26 10.19
N PRO A 133 -1.42 3.25 10.96
CA PRO A 133 -0.47 2.38 11.69
C PRO A 133 0.40 1.53 10.75
N VAL A 134 -0.10 1.15 9.57
CA VAL A 134 0.70 0.47 8.56
C VAL A 134 1.82 1.36 8.04
N MET A 135 1.54 2.64 7.79
CA MET A 135 2.55 3.62 7.37
C MET A 135 3.56 3.92 8.47
N VAL A 136 3.16 3.92 9.75
CA VAL A 136 4.10 4.01 10.88
C VAL A 136 5.13 2.88 10.82
N VAL A 137 4.69 1.64 10.60
CA VAL A 137 5.59 0.48 10.46
C VAL A 137 6.50 0.61 9.24
N ILE A 138 5.94 0.99 8.10
CA ILE A 138 6.64 1.20 6.83
C ILE A 138 7.74 2.24 6.99
N PHE A 139 7.42 3.41 7.54
CA PHE A 139 8.38 4.50 7.71
C PHE A 139 9.43 4.16 8.77
N ALA A 140 9.05 3.55 9.90
CA ALA A 140 10.03 3.12 10.90
C ALA A 140 11.06 2.14 10.32
N GLY A 141 10.61 1.21 9.46
CA GLY A 141 11.51 0.29 8.76
C GLY A 141 12.33 0.94 7.65
N ALA A 142 11.74 1.87 6.90
CA ALA A 142 12.41 2.58 5.82
C ALA A 142 13.52 3.54 6.31
N THR A 143 13.35 4.12 7.49
CA THR A 143 14.32 5.05 8.10
C THR A 143 15.32 4.36 9.04
N ALA A 144 15.27 3.03 9.16
CA ALA A 144 16.17 2.27 10.00
C ALA A 144 17.58 2.10 9.41
N PRO A 145 17.74 1.78 8.10
CA PRO A 145 19.05 1.66 7.49
C PRO A 145 19.79 3.00 7.46
N ASP A 146 21.11 2.94 7.61
CA ASP A 146 22.01 4.08 7.40
C ASP A 146 22.98 3.81 6.23
N ALA A 147 23.81 4.79 5.87
CA ALA A 147 24.71 4.71 4.72
C ALA A 147 25.73 3.55 4.78
N SER A 148 26.03 3.01 5.96
CA SER A 148 26.96 1.89 6.14
C SER A 148 26.33 0.52 5.81
N TRP A 149 25.01 0.46 5.65
CA TRP A 149 24.32 -0.81 5.42
C TRP A 149 24.52 -1.32 3.99
N SER A 150 24.75 -2.63 3.87
CA SER A 150 24.80 -3.30 2.57
C SER A 150 23.40 -3.39 1.95
N THR A 151 23.34 -3.48 0.61
CA THR A 151 22.08 -3.65 -0.13
C THR A 151 21.30 -4.87 0.32
N LEU A 152 21.99 -5.96 0.69
CA LEU A 152 21.35 -7.16 1.22
C LEU A 152 20.65 -6.89 2.57
N LEU A 153 21.29 -6.16 3.49
CA LEU A 153 20.68 -5.83 4.78
C LEU A 153 19.47 -4.90 4.60
N VAL A 154 19.56 -3.91 3.69
CA VAL A 154 18.42 -3.05 3.33
C VAL A 154 17.26 -3.88 2.78
N ALA A 155 17.54 -4.83 1.88
CA ALA A 155 16.52 -5.71 1.30
C ALA A 155 15.87 -6.61 2.36
N LEU A 156 16.66 -7.21 3.27
CA LEU A 156 16.16 -8.05 4.35
C LEU A 156 15.29 -7.25 5.33
N THR A 157 15.72 -6.06 5.73
CA THR A 157 14.90 -5.15 6.56
C THR A 157 13.62 -4.78 5.84
N GLY A 158 13.69 -4.42 4.56
CA GLY A 158 12.51 -4.17 3.74
C GLY A 158 11.56 -5.37 3.65
N ALA A 159 12.07 -6.60 3.64
CA ALA A 159 11.25 -7.82 3.68
C ALA A 159 10.54 -7.98 5.02
N VAL A 160 11.27 -7.86 6.13
CA VAL A 160 10.71 -7.94 7.48
C VAL A 160 9.66 -6.85 7.69
N THR A 161 9.97 -5.60 7.36
CA THR A 161 9.02 -4.48 7.41
C THR A 161 7.78 -4.75 6.57
N GLY A 162 7.95 -5.28 5.35
CA GLY A 162 6.84 -5.63 4.47
C GLY A 162 5.91 -6.70 5.07
N VAL A 163 6.48 -7.75 5.68
CA VAL A 163 5.71 -8.80 6.35
C VAL A 163 4.96 -8.26 7.55
N VAL A 164 5.62 -7.46 8.40
CA VAL A 164 4.98 -6.86 9.58
C VAL A 164 3.87 -5.90 9.16
N ALA A 165 4.14 -4.99 8.22
CA ALA A 165 3.15 -4.04 7.71
C ALA A 165 1.96 -4.74 7.07
N GLY A 166 2.21 -5.76 6.25
CA GLY A 166 1.15 -6.57 5.62
C GLY A 166 0.30 -7.33 6.66
N THR A 167 0.92 -7.85 7.71
CA THR A 167 0.22 -8.52 8.81
C THR A 167 -0.66 -7.54 9.58
N VAL A 168 -0.13 -6.37 9.95
CA VAL A 168 -0.89 -5.30 10.60
C VAL A 168 -2.09 -4.89 9.74
N LEU A 169 -1.87 -4.66 8.44
CA LEU A 169 -2.94 -4.31 7.50
C LEU A 169 -4.01 -5.41 7.45
N GLY A 170 -3.60 -6.67 7.35
CA GLY A 170 -4.50 -7.82 7.32
C GLY A 170 -5.35 -7.93 8.58
N VAL A 171 -4.74 -7.84 9.76
CA VAL A 171 -5.43 -7.89 11.05
C VAL A 171 -6.43 -6.75 11.20
N LEU A 172 -6.01 -5.51 10.89
CA LEU A 172 -6.86 -4.33 11.04
C LEU A 172 -8.04 -4.32 10.05
N THR A 173 -7.85 -4.85 8.85
CA THR A 173 -8.91 -4.92 7.83
C THR A 173 -9.80 -6.17 7.96
N ALA A 174 -9.35 -7.22 8.65
CA ALA A 174 -10.09 -8.48 8.79
C ALA A 174 -11.48 -8.30 9.42
N ALA A 175 -11.59 -7.45 10.46
CA ALA A 175 -12.86 -7.14 11.12
C ALA A 175 -13.87 -6.43 10.20
N TRP A 176 -13.42 -5.93 9.05
CA TRP A 176 -14.20 -5.14 8.10
C TRP A 176 -14.39 -5.84 6.75
N LEU A 177 -14.12 -7.16 6.69
CA LEU A 177 -14.27 -7.93 5.46
C LEU A 177 -15.67 -7.73 4.85
N PRO A 178 -15.75 -7.33 3.57
CA PRO A 178 -17.04 -7.07 2.94
C PRO A 178 -17.90 -8.34 2.86
N GLN A 179 -19.20 -8.18 3.10
CA GLN A 179 -20.17 -9.26 3.00
C GLN A 179 -20.73 -9.34 1.58
N PRO A 180 -20.99 -10.55 1.04
CA PRO A 180 -21.57 -10.70 -0.28
C PRO A 180 -22.97 -10.07 -0.34
N VAL A 181 -23.37 -9.60 -1.52
CA VAL A 181 -24.77 -9.20 -1.76
C VAL A 181 -25.66 -10.43 -1.59
N GLN A 182 -26.60 -10.38 -0.65
CA GLN A 182 -27.62 -11.41 -0.50
C GLN A 182 -28.56 -11.32 -1.72
N ARG A 183 -28.58 -12.36 -2.56
CA ARG A 183 -29.69 -12.52 -3.51
C ARG A 183 -30.86 -13.10 -2.73
N GLN A 184 -31.99 -12.40 -2.68
CA GLN A 184 -33.23 -12.98 -2.17
C GLN A 184 -33.54 -14.25 -2.97
N PRO A 185 -33.85 -15.40 -2.33
CA PRO A 185 -34.38 -16.55 -3.03
C PRO A 185 -35.63 -16.12 -3.79
N ALA A 186 -35.75 -16.51 -5.06
CA ALA A 186 -36.97 -16.26 -5.83
C ALA A 186 -38.16 -16.83 -5.02
N GLN A 187 -39.16 -15.99 -4.73
CA GLN A 187 -40.39 -16.49 -4.12
C GLN A 187 -41.02 -17.48 -5.11
N PRO A 188 -41.36 -18.71 -4.68
CA PRO A 188 -42.08 -19.64 -5.54
C PRO A 188 -43.40 -18.98 -5.98
N PRO A 189 -43.86 -19.22 -7.22
CA PRO A 189 -45.11 -18.66 -7.72
C PRO A 189 -46.25 -19.01 -6.76
N ALA A 190 -47.07 -18.02 -6.42
CA ALA A 190 -48.28 -18.23 -5.63
C ALA A 190 -49.15 -19.26 -6.36
N GLN A 191 -49.44 -20.38 -5.68
CA GLN A 191 -50.36 -21.42 -6.17
C GLN A 191 -51.81 -20.96 -6.02
#